data_AF-A0A1F4XJM3-F1
#
_entry.id   AF-A0A1F4XJM3-F1
#
_cell.length_a   1.000
_cell.length_b   1.000
_cell.length_c   1.000
_cell.angle_alpha   90.00
_cell.angle_beta   90.00
_cell.angle_gamma   90.00
#
_symmetry.space_group_name_H-M   'P 1'
#
loop_
_entity.id
_entity.type
_entity.pdbx_description
1 polymer ?
#
loop_
_entity_poly.entity_id
_entity_poly.type
_entity_poly.pdbx_seq_one_letter_code
_entity_poly.pdbx_strand_id
1 'polypeptide(L)'
;MSILKNRRLEALKKTILLSATIHLILLITFSIVKLDAIYINYFNMLDLELLFPDIIKGPVSQIVSAVLMVTIYFIFYFRFTKNK
;
A
#
# COMPACT_ATOMS: atom_id res chain seq x y z
N MET A 1 -4.94 18.11 -29.11
CA MET A 1 -3.90 17.21 -28.53
C MET A 1 -4.28 16.67 -27.13
N SER A 2 -5.57 16.45 -26.83
CA SER A 2 -6.06 16.16 -25.47
C SER A 2 -6.50 14.70 -25.25
N ILE A 3 -7.03 14.03 -26.28
CA ILE A 3 -7.61 12.68 -26.14
C ILE A 3 -6.52 11.59 -25.98
N LEU A 4 -5.44 11.67 -26.77
CA LEU A 4 -4.32 10.72 -26.70
C LEU A 4 -3.54 10.83 -25.38
N LYS A 5 -3.37 12.05 -24.84
CA LYS A 5 -2.74 12.26 -23.54
C LYS A 5 -3.57 11.64 -22.41
N ASN A 6 -4.90 11.77 -22.49
CA ASN A 6 -5.80 11.17 -21.51
C ASN A 6 -5.75 9.64 -21.54
N ARG A 7 -5.77 9.03 -22.74
CA ARG A 7 -5.64 7.57 -22.90
C ARG A 7 -4.31 7.01 -22.38
N ARG A 8 -3.20 7.69 -22.63
CA ARG A 8 -1.87 7.28 -22.12
C ARG A 8 -1.79 7.39 -20.60
N LEU A 9 -2.31 8.48 -20.02
CA LEU A 9 -2.35 8.66 -18.57
C LEU A 9 -3.26 7.63 -17.90
N GLU A 10 -4.41 7.33 -18.50
CA GLU A 10 -5.33 6.31 -18.00
C GLU A 10 -4.71 4.91 -18.07
N ALA A 11 -4.06 4.56 -19.19
CA ALA A 11 -3.32 3.32 -19.31
C ALA A 11 -2.23 3.21 -18.24
N LEU A 12 -1.42 4.26 -18.06
CA LEU A 12 -0.39 4.32 -17.03
C LEU A 12 -0.96 4.10 -15.61
N LYS A 13 -2.06 4.78 -15.27
CA LYS A 13 -2.74 4.61 -13.96
C LYS A 13 -3.19 3.16 -13.77
N LYS A 14 -3.82 2.56 -14.78
CA LYS A 14 -4.27 1.16 -14.73
C LYS A 14 -3.10 0.18 -14.61
N THR A 15 -2.00 0.42 -15.32
CA THR A 15 -0.78 -0.39 -15.24
C THR A 15 -0.16 -0.32 -13.85
N ILE A 16 -0.02 0.88 -13.27
CA ILE A 16 0.50 1.05 -11.90
C ILE A 16 -0.41 0.34 -10.89
N LEU A 17 -1.73 0.50 -11.00
CA LEU A 17 -2.68 -0.13 -10.09
C LEU A 17 -2.66 -1.67 -10.21
N LEU A 18 -2.58 -2.21 -11.42
CA LEU A 18 -2.47 -3.65 -11.65
C LEU A 18 -1.16 -4.19 -11.09
N SER A 19 -0.04 -3.51 -11.34
CA SER A 19 1.27 -3.89 -10.81
C SER A 19 1.28 -3.87 -9.28
N ALA A 20 0.74 -2.83 -8.65
CA ALA A 20 0.60 -2.74 -7.21
C ALA A 20 -0.28 -3.86 -6.63
N THR A 21 -1.40 -4.17 -7.30
CA THR A 21 -2.30 -5.26 -6.89
C THR A 21 -1.59 -6.61 -6.94
N ILE A 22 -0.88 -6.92 -8.04
CA ILE A 22 -0.11 -8.16 -8.18
C ILE A 22 0.97 -8.24 -7.10
N HIS A 23 1.67 -7.14 -6.86
CA HIS A 23 2.72 -7.08 -5.84
C HIS A 23 2.16 -7.35 -4.43
N LEU A 24 1.01 -6.76 -4.08
CA LEU A 24 0.33 -7.03 -2.81
C LEU A 24 -0.09 -8.49 -2.68
N ILE A 25 -0.62 -9.11 -3.75
CA ILE A 25 -0.98 -10.53 -3.76
C ILE A 25 0.27 -11.38 -3.46
N LEU A 26 1.39 -11.10 -4.13
CA LEU A 26 2.64 -11.82 -3.90
C LEU A 26 3.14 -11.68 -2.46
N LEU A 27 3.09 -10.47 -1.88
CA LEU A 27 3.49 -10.24 -0.49
C LEU A 27 2.60 -10.99 0.50
N ILE A 28 1.28 -11.01 0.27
CA ILE A 28 0.33 -11.77 1.11
C ILE A 28 0.62 -13.26 1.00
N THR A 29 0.76 -13.81 -0.22
CA THR A 29 1.09 -15.22 -0.41
C THR A 29 2.43 -15.56 0.25
N PHE A 30 3.45 -14.72 0.09
CA PHE A 30 4.76 -14.92 0.68
C PHE A 30 4.72 -14.88 2.21
N SER A 31 3.97 -13.94 2.79
CA SER A 31 3.76 -13.83 4.24
C SER A 31 3.10 -15.08 4.81
N ILE A 32 2.08 -15.62 4.12
CA ILE A 32 1.41 -16.86 4.52
C ILE A 32 2.38 -18.05 4.46
N VAL A 33 3.14 -18.19 3.37
CA VAL A 33 4.10 -19.28 3.18
C VAL A 33 5.23 -19.23 4.21
N LYS A 34 5.67 -18.03 4.59
CA LYS A 34 6.73 -17.83 5.60
C LYS A 34 6.21 -17.80 7.04
N LEU A 35 4.90 -17.81 7.24
CA LEU A 35 4.26 -17.59 8.55
C LEU A 35 4.80 -16.34 9.26
N ASP A 36 5.14 -15.32 8.48
CA ASP A 36 5.75 -14.09 8.98
C ASP A 36 4.99 -12.87 8.43
N ALA A 37 4.33 -12.16 9.33
CA ALA A 37 3.55 -10.96 9.02
C ALA A 37 4.44 -9.73 8.71
N ILE A 38 5.77 -9.85 8.84
CA ILE A 38 6.71 -8.76 8.50
C ILE A 38 6.56 -8.30 7.05
N TYR A 39 6.22 -9.20 6.13
CA TYR A 39 6.11 -8.92 4.70
C TYR A 39 4.82 -8.17 4.32
N ILE A 40 3.80 -8.19 5.18
CA ILE A 40 2.55 -7.42 5.00
C ILE A 40 2.51 -6.14 5.83
N ASN A 41 3.55 -5.88 6.63
CA ASN A 41 3.67 -4.64 7.40
C ASN A 41 3.86 -3.47 6.43
N TYR A 42 2.99 -2.48 6.54
CA TYR A 42 2.97 -1.32 5.65
C TYR A 42 4.27 -0.49 5.71
N PHE A 43 4.91 -0.41 6.87
CA PHE A 43 6.18 0.31 7.03
C PHE A 43 7.35 -0.39 6.35
N ASN A 44 7.36 -1.72 6.36
CA ASN A 44 8.35 -2.51 5.62
C ASN A 44 8.14 -2.38 4.11
N MET A 45 6.89 -2.34 3.63
CA MET A 45 6.60 -2.14 2.20
C MET A 45 7.09 -0.78 1.69
N LEU A 46 7.02 0.25 2.54
CA LEU A 46 7.51 1.59 2.22
C LEU A 46 9.02 1.77 2.48
N ASP A 47 9.69 0.72 2.94
CA ASP A 47 11.10 0.72 3.31
C ASP A 47 11.44 1.88 4.27
N LEU A 48 10.54 2.15 5.22
CA LEU A 48 10.72 3.23 6.19
C LEU A 48 11.95 3.01 7.08
N GLU A 49 12.58 1.84 7.04
CA GLU A 49 13.81 1.53 7.80
C GLU A 49 14.96 2.44 7.38
N LEU A 50 14.97 2.84 6.11
CA LEU A 50 15.91 3.84 5.59
C LEU A 50 15.74 5.22 6.26
N LEU A 51 14.53 5.56 6.72
CA LEU A 51 14.22 6.86 7.32
C LEU A 51 14.15 6.80 8.85
N PHE A 52 13.73 5.67 9.41
CA PHE A 52 13.45 5.46 10.83
C PHE A 52 13.82 4.01 11.27
N PRO A 53 15.13 3.71 11.43
CA PRO A 53 15.63 2.35 11.62
C PRO A 53 15.09 1.62 12.88
N ASP A 54 14.68 2.36 13.91
CA ASP A 54 14.26 1.78 15.20
C ASP A 54 12.74 1.59 15.36
N ILE A 55 11.92 2.16 14.47
CA ILE A 55 10.45 2.18 14.64
C ILE A 55 9.79 0.89 14.10
N ILE A 56 10.52 0.11 13.30
CA ILE A 56 9.89 -0.78 12.31
C ILE A 56 9.91 -2.25 12.72
N LYS A 57 10.67 -2.62 13.75
CA LYS A 57 10.84 -4.02 14.14
C LYS A 57 9.95 -4.37 15.33
N GLY A 58 9.22 -5.49 15.20
CA GLY A 58 8.46 -6.11 16.29
C GLY A 58 6.93 -5.90 16.25
N PRO A 59 6.21 -6.47 17.23
CA PRO A 59 4.74 -6.51 17.24
C PRO A 59 4.07 -5.14 17.28
N VAL A 60 4.71 -4.16 17.95
CA VAL A 60 4.20 -2.79 18.03
C VAL A 60 4.16 -2.15 16.64
N SER A 61 5.24 -2.30 15.85
CA SER A 61 5.29 -1.83 14.46
C SER A 61 4.15 -2.43 13.62
N GLN A 62 3.85 -3.71 13.79
CA GLN A 62 2.75 -4.36 13.07
C GLN A 62 1.40 -3.71 13.40
N ILE A 63 1.10 -3.49 14.68
CA ILE A 63 -0.15 -2.85 15.12
C ILE A 63 -0.25 -1.41 14.58
N VAL A 64 0.83 -0.62 14.72
CA VAL A 64 0.84 0.77 14.27
C VAL A 64 0.71 0.85 12.74
N SER A 65 1.37 -0.05 12.00
CA SER A 65 1.26 -0.12 10.55
C SER A 65 -0.18 -0.43 10.09
N ALA A 66 -0.87 -1.33 10.80
CA ALA A 66 -2.26 -1.68 10.52
C ALA A 66 -3.20 -0.50 10.82
N VAL A 67 -3.02 0.17 11.96
CA VAL A 67 -3.80 1.37 12.32
C VAL A 67 -3.59 2.49 11.30
N LEU A 68 -2.35 2.71 10.83
CA LEU A 68 -2.10 3.71 9.80
C LEU A 68 -2.80 3.36 8.50
N MET A 69 -2.76 2.09 8.06
CA MET A 69 -3.43 1.66 6.84
C MET A 69 -4.96 1.84 6.93
N VAL A 70 -5.56 1.53 8.08
CA VAL A 70 -6.98 1.80 8.37
C VAL A 70 -7.28 3.31 8.33
N THR A 71 -6.39 4.13 8.90
CA THR A 71 -6.52 5.59 8.90
C THR A 71 -6.47 6.14 7.47
N ILE A 72 -5.51 5.69 6.65
CA ILE A 72 -5.40 6.06 5.24
C ILE A 72 -6.70 5.68 4.51
N TYR A 73 -7.20 4.46 4.71
CA TYR A 73 -8.47 4.03 4.13
C TYR A 73 -9.61 4.98 4.50
N PHE A 74 -9.77 5.34 5.78
CA PHE A 74 -10.81 6.28 6.22
C PHE A 74 -10.63 7.67 5.62
N ILE A 75 -9.41 8.19 5.50
CA ILE A 75 -9.13 9.47 4.84
C ILE A 75 -9.64 9.45 3.40
N PHE A 76 -9.29 8.41 2.64
CA PHE A 76 -9.76 8.26 1.27
C PHE A 76 -11.28 8.05 1.20
N TYR A 77 -11.83 7.19 2.06
CA TYR A 77 -13.26 6.93 2.13
C TYR A 77 -14.05 8.22 2.38
N PHE A 78 -13.74 8.98 3.43
CA PHE A 78 -14.46 10.21 3.73
C PHE A 78 -14.18 11.34 2.74
N ARG A 79 -13.01 11.38 2.09
CA ARG A 79 -12.72 12.44 1.12
C ARG A 79 -13.33 12.19 -0.26
N PHE A 80 -13.42 10.93 -0.70
CA PHE A 80 -13.87 10.60 -2.04
C PHE A 80 -15.29 10.03 -2.10
N THR A 81 -15.84 9.50 -1.00
CA THR A 81 -17.23 9.00 -0.95
C THR A 81 -18.24 10.12 -0.64
N LYS A 82 -17.84 11.19 0.06
CA LYS A 82 -18.76 12.29 0.44
C LYS A 82 -19.20 13.21 -0.72
N ASN A 83 -18.69 12.98 -1.93
CA ASN A 83 -19.01 13.75 -3.14
C ASN A 83 -19.98 13.02 -4.09
N LYS A 84 -20.73 12.02 -3.59
CA LYS A 84 -21.94 11.47 -4.21
C LYS A 84 -23.12 11.74 -3.29
#